data_AF-A0A356CRW4-F1
#
_entry.id   AF-A0A356CRW4-F1
#
_cell.length_a   1.000
_cell.length_b   1.000
_cell.length_c   1.000
_cell.angle_alpha   90.00
_cell.angle_beta   90.00
_cell.angle_gamma   90.00
#
_symmetry.space_group_name_H-M   'P 1'
#
loop_
_entity.id
_entity.type
_entity.pdbx_description
1 polymer ?
#
loop_
_entity_poly.entity_id
_entity_poly.type
_entity_poly.pdbx_seq_one_letter_code
_entity_poly.pdbx_strand_id
1 'polypeptide(L)'
;MTENKGAPGMTTSVPYHKWLLGAIRQASFVGIHELAPMAKEVRIPVGFHDGIIEAWRRKVSRLGMKDDLSVPAALLKQKDEVEAEAQKESAAKVAKGMF
;
A
#
# COMPACT_ATOMS: atom_id res chain seq x y z
N MET A 1 -10.77 -14.48 44.81
CA MET A 1 -9.45 -13.89 44.45
C MET A 1 -9.46 -13.73 42.94
N THR A 2 -9.62 -12.50 42.47
CA THR A 2 -9.78 -12.19 41.05
C THR A 2 -8.39 -12.00 40.46
N GLU A 3 -7.87 -13.02 39.77
CA GLU A 3 -6.64 -12.87 39.00
C GLU A 3 -6.94 -12.06 37.73
N ASN A 4 -6.65 -10.76 37.81
CA ASN A 4 -6.44 -9.90 36.65
C ASN A 4 -5.20 -10.41 35.88
N LYS A 5 -5.40 -11.32 34.92
CA LYS A 5 -4.39 -11.62 33.90
C LYS A 5 -4.43 -10.52 32.83
N GLY A 6 -3.78 -9.39 33.13
CA GLY A 6 -3.43 -8.40 32.12
C GLY A 6 -2.64 -9.07 31.01
N ALA A 7 -3.14 -8.97 29.78
CA ALA A 7 -2.63 -9.65 28.60
C ALA A 7 -1.13 -9.35 28.36
N PRO A 8 -0.29 -10.37 28.10
CA PRO A 8 1.09 -10.16 27.73
C PRO A 8 1.16 -9.72 26.25
N GLY A 9 1.76 -8.54 26.02
CA GLY A 9 2.26 -8.13 24.70
C GLY A 9 1.31 -7.25 23.92
N MET A 10 1.64 -5.96 23.86
CA MET A 10 1.13 -5.03 22.86
C MET A 10 1.26 -5.62 21.46
N THR A 11 0.16 -6.06 20.86
CA THR A 11 0.05 -6.28 19.42
C THR A 11 0.13 -4.91 18.74
N THR A 12 1.35 -4.44 18.48
CA THR A 12 1.59 -3.38 17.52
C THR A 12 1.22 -3.92 16.15
N SER A 13 -0.06 -3.78 15.78
CA SER A 13 -0.56 -4.13 14.46
C SER A 13 0.30 -3.41 13.43
N VAL A 14 1.10 -4.16 12.66
CA VAL A 14 1.93 -3.59 11.61
C VAL A 14 0.97 -2.94 10.60
N PRO A 15 1.13 -1.64 10.27
CA PRO A 15 0.27 -0.99 9.31
C PRO A 15 0.22 -1.79 8.00
N TYR A 16 -0.98 -1.98 7.46
CA TYR A 16 -1.22 -2.86 6.31
C TYR A 16 -0.27 -2.59 5.13
N HIS A 17 -0.04 -1.32 4.79
CA HIS A 17 0.87 -0.93 3.70
C HIS A 17 2.33 -1.35 3.96
N LYS A 18 2.79 -1.38 5.22
CA LYS A 18 4.12 -1.87 5.59
C LYS A 18 4.19 -3.40 5.52
N TRP A 19 3.13 -4.08 5.94
CA TRP A 19 3.03 -5.53 5.79
C TRP A 19 3.05 -5.93 4.30
N LEU A 20 2.25 -5.28 3.46
CA LEU A 20 2.18 -5.51 2.02
C LEU A 20 3.55 -5.29 1.35
N LEU A 21 4.24 -4.20 1.70
CA LEU A 21 5.59 -3.94 1.22
C LEU A 21 6.58 -5.06 1.59
N GLY A 22 6.51 -5.57 2.82
CA GLY A 22 7.31 -6.71 3.27
C GLY A 22 6.98 -8.00 2.51
N ALA A 23 5.69 -8.29 2.33
CA ALA A 23 5.20 -9.46 1.61
C ALA A 23 5.68 -9.46 0.15
N ILE A 24 5.58 -8.33 -0.55
CA ILE A 24 6.08 -8.18 -1.94
C ILE A 24 7.57 -8.50 -2.04
N ARG A 25 8.38 -7.98 -1.10
CA ARG A 25 9.84 -8.20 -1.11
C ARG A 25 10.19 -9.69 -0.96
N GLN A 26 9.42 -10.42 -0.15
CA GLN A 26 9.64 -11.83 0.14
C GLN A 26 8.91 -12.78 -0.81
N ALA A 27 7.93 -12.30 -1.58
CA ALA A 27 7.05 -13.13 -2.40
C ALA A 27 7.80 -14.08 -3.35
N SER A 28 7.25 -15.26 -3.58
CA SER A 28 7.68 -16.13 -4.68
C SER A 28 6.99 -15.71 -5.99
N PHE A 29 7.25 -16.44 -7.08
CA PHE A 29 6.51 -16.27 -8.33
C PHE A 29 4.99 -16.38 -8.10
N VAL A 30 4.54 -17.42 -7.39
CA VAL A 30 3.12 -17.62 -7.08
C VAL A 30 2.62 -16.58 -6.08
N GLY A 31 3.41 -16.29 -5.04
CA GLY A 31 2.97 -15.37 -3.99
C GLY A 31 2.70 -13.95 -4.48
N ILE A 32 3.42 -13.46 -5.49
CA ILE A 32 3.16 -12.11 -6.00
C ILE A 32 1.83 -12.00 -6.75
N HIS A 33 1.33 -13.09 -7.34
CA HIS A 33 -0.02 -13.13 -7.90
C HIS A 33 -1.10 -13.03 -6.81
N GLU A 34 -0.90 -13.73 -5.69
CA GLU A 34 -1.86 -13.74 -4.58
C GLU A 34 -1.94 -12.38 -3.87
N LEU A 35 -0.86 -11.58 -3.92
CA LEU A 35 -0.83 -10.23 -3.34
C LEU A 35 -1.56 -9.18 -4.20
N ALA A 36 -1.82 -9.45 -5.48
CA ALA A 36 -2.45 -8.49 -6.39
C ALA A 36 -3.90 -8.13 -6.00
N PRO A 37 -4.77 -9.07 -5.62
CA PRO A 37 -6.09 -8.73 -5.08
C PRO A 37 -6.00 -8.01 -3.74
N MET A 38 -5.02 -8.34 -2.89
CA MET A 38 -4.86 -7.71 -1.57
C MET A 38 -4.58 -6.20 -1.69
N ALA A 39 -3.81 -5.79 -2.71
CA ALA A 39 -3.60 -4.36 -3.00
C ALA A 39 -4.89 -3.57 -3.30
N LYS A 40 -6.03 -4.23 -3.54
CA LYS A 40 -7.35 -3.60 -3.73
C LYS A 40 -8.12 -3.38 -2.43
N GLU A 41 -7.90 -4.24 -1.44
CA GLU A 41 -8.78 -4.34 -0.27
C GLU A 41 -8.66 -3.17 0.69
N VAL A 42 -7.45 -2.59 0.78
CA VAL A 42 -7.15 -1.53 1.74
C VAL A 42 -6.62 -0.30 1.03
N ARG A 43 -7.15 0.86 1.40
CA ARG A 43 -6.65 2.16 0.93
C ARG A 43 -5.25 2.40 1.48
N ILE A 44 -4.27 2.52 0.61
CA ILE A 44 -2.90 2.84 0.99
C ILE A 44 -2.80 4.34 1.32
N PRO A 45 -2.12 4.74 2.42
CA PRO A 45 -1.99 6.16 2.75
C PRO A 45 -1.14 6.92 1.72
N VAL A 46 -1.37 8.23 1.65
CA VAL A 46 -0.59 9.15 0.81
C VAL A 46 0.90 9.02 1.13
N GLY A 47 1.75 9.01 0.10
CA GLY A 47 3.21 8.89 0.25
C GLY A 47 3.76 7.47 0.33
N PHE A 48 2.92 6.43 0.40
CA PHE A 48 3.39 5.02 0.47
C PHE A 48 3.20 4.24 -0.85
N HIS A 49 2.42 4.75 -1.79
CA HIS A 49 2.16 4.10 -3.07
C HIS A 49 3.45 3.85 -3.87
N ASP A 50 4.31 4.86 -4.02
CA ASP A 50 5.53 4.76 -4.82
C ASP A 50 6.48 3.67 -4.31
N GLY A 51 6.65 3.56 -2.99
CA GLY A 51 7.49 2.53 -2.41
C GLY A 51 6.97 1.10 -2.65
N ILE A 52 5.65 0.92 -2.64
CA ILE A 52 5.00 -0.38 -2.92
C ILE A 52 5.09 -0.69 -4.41
N ILE A 53 4.81 0.28 -5.29
CA ILE A 53 4.91 0.17 -6.75
C ILE A 53 6.34 -0.19 -7.16
N GLU A 54 7.34 0.49 -6.59
CA GLU A 54 8.74 0.23 -6.90
C GLU A 54 9.18 -1.16 -6.42
N ALA A 55 8.80 -1.56 -5.19
CA ALA A 55 9.08 -2.89 -4.68
C ALA A 55 8.47 -3.97 -5.56
N TRP A 56 7.25 -3.75 -6.07
CA TRP A 56 6.56 -4.65 -6.99
C TRP A 56 7.33 -4.79 -8.30
N ARG A 57 7.66 -3.67 -8.96
CA ARG A 57 8.41 -3.66 -10.22
C ARG A 57 9.75 -4.37 -10.09
N ARG A 58 10.51 -4.06 -9.02
CA ARG A 58 11.78 -4.74 -8.72
C ARG A 58 11.60 -6.23 -8.53
N LYS A 59 10.52 -6.65 -7.85
CA LYS A 59 10.27 -8.07 -7.59
C LYS A 59 9.91 -8.83 -8.87
N VAL A 60 8.99 -8.31 -9.66
CA VAL A 60 8.57 -8.86 -10.96
C VAL A 60 9.78 -8.97 -11.91
N SER A 61 10.60 -7.93 -11.98
CA SER A 61 11.84 -7.94 -12.76
C SER A 61 12.82 -9.01 -12.27
N ARG A 62 13.04 -9.15 -10.95
CA ARG A 62 13.89 -10.21 -10.38
C ARG A 62 13.37 -11.63 -10.66
N LEU A 63 12.05 -11.79 -10.76
CA LEU A 63 11.42 -13.07 -11.06
C LEU A 63 11.40 -13.38 -12.57
N GLY A 64 11.94 -12.50 -13.43
CA GLY A 64 11.97 -12.69 -14.88
C GLY A 64 10.58 -12.64 -15.53
N MET A 65 9.59 -12.07 -14.84
CA MET A 65 8.22 -11.93 -15.34
C MET A 65 8.19 -10.78 -16.36
N LYS A 66 7.84 -11.08 -17.62
CA LYS A 66 8.02 -10.11 -18.71
C LYS A 66 6.92 -9.06 -18.83
N ASP A 67 5.63 -9.36 -18.65
CA ASP A 67 4.59 -8.32 -18.81
C ASP A 67 3.24 -8.60 -18.11
N ASP A 68 2.82 -9.86 -17.96
CA ASP A 68 1.50 -10.22 -17.39
C ASP A 68 1.29 -9.88 -15.90
N LEU A 69 2.35 -9.41 -15.22
CA LEU A 69 2.35 -9.07 -13.79
C LEU A 69 2.91 -7.68 -13.53
N SER A 70 2.70 -6.78 -14.49
CA SER A 70 2.80 -5.35 -14.25
C SER A 70 2.08 -4.95 -12.94
N VAL A 71 2.52 -3.84 -12.37
CA VAL A 71 1.97 -3.29 -11.13
C VAL A 71 0.43 -3.34 -11.16
N PRO A 72 -0.25 -3.88 -10.13
CA PRO A 72 -1.69 -4.04 -10.16
C PRO A 72 -2.39 -2.72 -10.51
N ALA A 73 -3.28 -2.75 -11.51
CA ALA A 73 -3.98 -1.54 -11.98
C ALA A 73 -4.73 -0.79 -10.86
N ALA A 74 -5.20 -1.52 -9.85
CA ALA A 74 -5.84 -0.92 -8.69
C ALA A 74 -4.88 -0.11 -7.81
N LEU A 75 -3.62 -0.55 -7.68
CA LEU A 75 -2.61 0.19 -6.93
C LEU A 75 -2.26 1.51 -7.64
N LEU A 76 -2.21 1.48 -8.97
CA LEU A 76 -2.04 2.69 -9.80
C LEU A 76 -3.26 3.61 -9.68
N LYS A 77 -4.47 3.07 -9.80
CA LYS A 77 -5.71 3.84 -9.66
C LYS A 77 -5.84 4.51 -8.29
N GLN A 78 -5.53 3.78 -7.21
CA GLN A 78 -5.54 4.34 -5.86
C GLN A 78 -4.54 5.50 -5.71
N LYS A 79 -3.36 5.39 -6.32
CA LYS A 79 -2.38 6.48 -6.35
C LYS A 79 -2.96 7.71 -7.07
N ASP A 80 -3.51 7.52 -8.27
CA ASP A 80 -4.07 8.61 -9.07
C ASP A 80 -5.25 9.30 -8.36
N GLU A 81 -6.13 8.54 -7.71
CA GLU A 81 -7.26 9.07 -6.94
C GLU A 81 -6.78 9.91 -5.74
N VAL A 82 -5.78 9.43 -5.01
CA VAL A 82 -5.19 10.14 -3.87
C VAL A 82 -4.49 11.43 -4.31
N GLU A 83 -3.75 11.40 -5.41
CA GLU A 83 -3.10 12.60 -5.95
C GLU A 83 -4.13 13.62 -6.47
N ALA A 84 -5.20 13.15 -7.13
CA ALA A 84 -6.29 14.01 -7.58
C ALA A 84 -7.06 14.66 -6.41
N GLU A 85 -7.28 13.94 -5.32
CA GLU A 85 -7.88 14.49 -4.10
C GLU A 85 -6.99 15.55 -3.45
N ALA A 86 -5.68 15.30 -3.35
CA ALA A 86 -4.72 16.27 -2.81
C ALA A 86 -4.64 17.56 -3.65
N GLN A 87 -4.73 17.44 -4.98
CA GLN A 87 -4.79 18.60 -5.88
C GLN A 87 -6.12 19.37 -5.76
N LYS A 88 -7.24 18.68 -5.60
CA LYS A 88 -8.55 19.33 -5.38
C LYS A 88 -8.62 20.05 -4.04
N GLU A 89 -8.08 19.47 -2.96
CA GLU A 89 -8.04 20.10 -1.65
C GLU A 89 -7.13 21.33 -1.60
N SER A 90 -5.99 21.29 -2.29
CA SER A 90 -5.11 22.46 -2.41
C SER A 90 -5.76 23.57 -3.25
N ALA A 91 -6.41 23.25 -4.37
CA ALA A 91 -7.17 24.22 -5.16
C ALA A 91 -8.34 24.83 -4.37
N ALA A 92 -9.07 24.02 -3.59
CA ALA A 92 -10.16 24.49 -2.74
C ALA A 92 -9.66 25.38 -1.59
N LYS A 93 -8.50 25.09 -0.98
CA LYS A 93 -7.88 25.95 0.03
C LYS A 93 -7.43 27.29 -0.54
N VAL A 94 -6.86 27.29 -1.75
CA VAL A 94 -6.50 28.53 -2.47
C VAL A 94 -7.75 29.35 -2.80
N ALA A 95 -8.85 28.70 -3.23
CA ALA A 95 -10.11 29.37 -3.55
C ALA A 95 -10.88 29.88 -2.31
N LYS A 96 -10.67 29.31 -1.12
CA LYS A 96 -11.37 29.67 0.12
C LYS A 96 -10.70 30.81 0.91
N GLY A 97 -9.55 31.32 0.44
CA GLY A 97 -8.95 32.58 0.91
C GLY A 97 -7.86 32.43 1.96
N MET A 98 -6.61 32.65 1.53
CA MET A 98 -5.51 33.22 2.33
C MET A 98 -4.61 34.02 1.36
N PHE A 99 -5.10 35.19 0.92
CA PHE A 99 -4.29 36.36 0.57
C PHE A 99 -4.75 37.50 1.47
#